data_AF-A0A345NY03-F1
#
_entry.id   AF-A0A345NY03-F1
#
_cell.length_a   1.000
_cell.length_b   1.000
_cell.length_c   1.000
_cell.angle_alpha   90.00
_cell.angle_beta   90.00
_cell.angle_gamma   90.00
#
_symmetry.space_group_name_H-M   'P 1'
#
loop_
_entity.id
_entity.type
_entity.pdbx_description
1 polymer ?
#
loop_
_entity_poly.entity_id
_entity_poly.type
_entity_poly.pdbx_seq_one_letter_code
_entity_poly.pdbx_strand_id
1 'polypeptide(L)'
;MKKLLAIGGVIVVIFILIVVLNNKSNETKLSDNPYGTEDLQQSTIDLIGNDNYKNIAQPEEIFKKIESGEPTTVYYFSPDCQYCMEMTPRLMPIAEQRNIHIYQYNMLEFQSQLKPEYDVTGWPALVHYKDGQEQGRIVGAHPNDQIEAFFNEFESE
;
A
#
# COMPACT_ATOMS: atom_id res chain seq x y z
N MET A 1 -26.79 -34.88 22.97
CA MET A 1 -25.53 -35.44 22.40
C MET A 1 -25.55 -35.47 20.87
N LYS A 2 -26.47 -36.18 20.20
CA LYS A 2 -26.54 -36.24 18.71
C LYS A 2 -26.65 -34.86 18.02
N LYS A 3 -27.44 -33.94 18.57
CA LYS A 3 -27.57 -32.55 18.06
C LYS A 3 -26.28 -31.74 18.19
N LEU A 4 -25.51 -31.94 19.27
CA LEU A 4 -24.22 -31.26 19.49
C LEU A 4 -23.14 -31.79 18.55
N LEU A 5 -23.13 -33.10 18.28
CA LEU A 5 -22.22 -33.71 17.29
C LEU A 5 -22.55 -33.27 15.86
N ALA A 6 -23.84 -33.15 15.52
CA ALA A 6 -24.27 -32.62 14.23
C ALA A 6 -23.84 -31.15 14.04
N ILE A 7 -24.02 -30.30 15.07
CA ILE A 7 -23.56 -28.91 15.04
C ILE A 7 -22.03 -28.83 14.91
N GLY A 8 -21.28 -29.63 15.69
CA GLY A 8 -19.82 -29.69 15.59
C GLY A 8 -19.33 -30.12 14.22
N GLY A 9 -19.97 -31.13 13.61
CA GLY A 9 -19.66 -31.57 12.25
C GLY A 9 -19.88 -30.47 11.20
N VAL A 10 -20.99 -29.73 11.30
CA VAL A 10 -21.27 -28.60 10.40
C VAL A 10 -20.21 -27.50 10.55
N ILE A 11 -19.83 -27.16 11.79
CA ILE A 11 -18.79 -26.15 12.05
C ILE A 11 -17.46 -26.56 11.41
N VAL A 12 -17.03 -27.82 11.56
CA VAL A 12 -15.79 -28.32 10.94
C VAL A 12 -15.83 -28.23 9.43
N VAL A 13 -16.96 -28.60 8.80
CA VAL A 13 -17.13 -28.49 7.34
C VAL A 13 -17.04 -27.03 6.89
N ILE A 14 -17.64 -26.09 7.63
CA ILE A 14 -17.56 -24.65 7.33
C ILE A 14 -16.11 -24.16 7.41
N PHE A 15 -15.36 -24.54 8.45
CA PHE A 15 -13.95 -24.15 8.55
C PHE A 15 -13.10 -24.69 7.40
N ILE A 16 -13.28 -25.97 7.03
CA ILE A 16 -12.58 -26.57 5.88
C ILE A 16 -12.92 -25.80 4.60
N LEU A 17 -14.20 -25.48 4.38
CA LEU A 17 -14.64 -24.72 3.22
C LEU A 17 -13.97 -23.34 3.18
N ILE A 18 -13.93 -22.61 4.30
CA ILE A 18 -13.29 -21.29 4.39
C ILE A 18 -11.81 -21.38 4.04
N VAL A 19 -11.08 -22.37 4.56
CA VAL A 19 -9.65 -22.56 4.27
C VAL A 19 -9.42 -22.81 2.77
N VAL A 20 -10.22 -23.67 2.16
CA VAL A 20 -10.11 -23.96 0.71
C VAL A 20 -10.41 -22.72 -0.13
N LEU A 21 -11.43 -21.94 0.24
CA LEU A 21 -11.78 -20.71 -0.47
C LEU A 21 -10.69 -19.65 -0.35
N ASN A 22 -10.11 -19.46 0.85
CA ASN A 22 -9.02 -18.51 1.07
C ASN A 22 -7.77 -18.89 0.28
N ASN A 23 -7.35 -20.17 0.30
CA ASN A 23 -6.18 -20.61 -0.47
C ASN A 23 -6.36 -20.34 -1.97
N LYS A 24 -7.52 -20.68 -2.53
CA LYS A 24 -7.81 -20.44 -3.96
C LYS A 24 -7.84 -18.95 -4.31
N SER A 25 -8.40 -18.12 -3.42
CA SER A 25 -8.39 -16.66 -3.58
C SER A 25 -6.96 -16.11 -3.58
N ASN A 26 -6.13 -16.56 -2.63
CA ASN A 26 -4.74 -16.13 -2.52
C ASN A 26 -3.92 -16.54 -3.75
N GLU A 27 -4.04 -17.78 -4.24
CA GLU A 27 -3.36 -18.23 -5.46
C GLU A 27 -3.66 -17.30 -6.65
N THR A 28 -4.92 -16.90 -6.82
CA THR A 28 -5.32 -15.99 -7.90
C THR A 28 -4.66 -14.63 -7.73
N LYS A 29 -4.70 -14.06 -6.51
CA LYS A 29 -4.10 -12.76 -6.20
C LYS A 29 -2.58 -12.76 -6.38
N LEU A 30 -1.90 -13.84 -6.01
CA LEU A 30 -0.45 -13.97 -6.13
C LEU A 30 -0.01 -14.05 -7.60
N SER A 31 -0.79 -14.67 -8.48
CA SER A 31 -0.39 -14.83 -9.89
C SER A 31 -0.28 -13.52 -10.70
N ASP A 32 -0.98 -12.46 -10.30
CA ASP A 32 -1.05 -11.17 -11.01
C ASP A 32 -0.65 -10.00 -10.09
N ASN A 33 0.24 -10.25 -9.13
CA ASN A 33 0.60 -9.28 -8.11
C ASN A 33 1.72 -8.32 -8.60
N PRO A 34 1.71 -7.04 -8.16
CA PRO A 34 2.72 -6.05 -8.56
C PRO A 34 4.03 -6.11 -7.74
N TYR A 35 4.16 -7.07 -6.81
CA TYR A 35 5.27 -7.14 -5.85
C TYR A 35 6.50 -7.90 -6.37
N GLY A 36 6.42 -8.56 -7.53
CA GLY A 36 7.56 -9.28 -8.12
C GLY A 36 7.97 -10.56 -7.36
N THR A 37 7.16 -10.98 -6.39
CA THR A 37 7.33 -12.19 -5.58
C THR A 37 5.96 -12.72 -5.18
N GLU A 38 5.87 -14.02 -4.89
CA GLU A 38 4.67 -14.64 -4.29
C GLU A 38 4.79 -14.80 -2.77
N ASP A 39 5.98 -14.58 -2.22
CA ASP A 39 6.24 -14.60 -0.77
C ASP A 39 5.84 -13.25 -0.16
N LEU A 40 4.54 -13.10 0.09
CA LEU A 40 3.93 -11.87 0.62
C LEU A 40 3.21 -12.15 1.94
N GLN A 41 3.20 -11.15 2.82
CA GLN A 41 2.38 -11.22 4.03
C GLN A 41 0.90 -11.24 3.67
N GLN A 42 0.09 -11.95 4.45
CA GLN A 42 -1.34 -12.08 4.18
C GLN A 42 -2.05 -10.72 4.12
N SER A 43 -1.66 -9.77 4.97
CA SER A 43 -2.25 -8.43 4.97
C SER A 43 -1.94 -7.65 3.68
N THR A 44 -0.80 -7.90 3.03
CA THR A 44 -0.51 -7.40 1.68
C THR A 44 -1.38 -8.09 0.63
N ILE A 45 -1.51 -9.42 0.69
CA ILE A 45 -2.37 -10.19 -0.22
C ILE A 45 -3.82 -9.71 -0.13
N ASP A 46 -4.30 -9.38 1.06
CA ASP A 46 -5.66 -8.89 1.27
C ASP A 46 -5.95 -7.59 0.53
N LEU A 47 -4.94 -6.74 0.30
CA LEU A 47 -5.06 -5.49 -0.46
C LEU A 47 -4.97 -5.66 -1.98
N ILE A 48 -4.51 -6.80 -2.50
CA ILE A 48 -4.46 -7.04 -3.95
C ILE A 48 -5.89 -7.00 -4.52
N GLY A 49 -6.09 -6.14 -5.53
CA GLY A 49 -7.39 -5.87 -6.15
C GLY A 49 -8.19 -4.75 -5.50
N ASN A 50 -7.65 -4.04 -4.51
CA ASN A 50 -8.28 -2.85 -3.92
C ASN A 50 -7.98 -1.60 -4.74
N ASP A 51 -9.01 -0.80 -5.07
CA ASP A 51 -8.90 0.40 -5.90
C ASP A 51 -7.96 1.47 -5.33
N ASN A 52 -7.76 1.50 -4.00
CA ASN A 52 -6.86 2.44 -3.33
C ASN A 52 -5.40 1.94 -3.28
N TYR A 53 -5.11 0.72 -3.72
CA TYR A 53 -3.77 0.12 -3.69
C TYR A 53 -3.37 -0.38 -5.09
N LYS A 54 -3.59 0.49 -6.09
CA LYS A 54 -3.42 0.19 -7.53
C LYS A 54 -2.08 0.66 -8.12
N ASN A 55 -1.34 1.52 -7.44
CA ASN A 55 -0.08 2.10 -7.93
C ASN A 55 1.15 1.56 -7.16
N ILE A 56 1.12 0.27 -6.78
CA ILE A 56 2.27 -0.38 -6.14
C ILE A 56 3.43 -0.39 -7.13
N ALA A 57 4.59 0.08 -6.70
CA ALA A 57 5.80 0.06 -7.50
C ALA A 57 6.97 -0.58 -6.74
N GLN A 58 7.85 -1.23 -7.50
CA GLN A 58 9.04 -1.86 -6.96
C GLN A 58 10.03 -0.79 -6.46
N PRO A 59 10.79 -1.05 -5.38
CA PRO A 59 11.77 -0.09 -4.86
C PRO A 59 12.73 0.42 -5.94
N GLU A 60 13.27 -0.46 -6.78
CA GLU A 60 14.20 -0.08 -7.84
C GLU A 60 13.56 0.87 -8.88
N GLU A 61 12.28 0.69 -9.21
CA GLU A 61 11.55 1.58 -10.13
C GLU A 61 11.42 2.98 -9.54
N ILE A 62 11.02 3.07 -8.28
CA ILE A 62 10.85 4.34 -7.55
C ILE A 62 12.19 5.06 -7.47
N PHE A 63 13.26 4.36 -7.10
CA PHE A 63 14.58 4.98 -6.95
C PHE A 63 15.11 5.49 -8.29
N LYS A 64 14.93 4.74 -9.38
CA LYS A 64 15.29 5.20 -10.74
C LYS A 64 14.51 6.46 -11.14
N LYS A 65 13.24 6.58 -10.76
CA LYS A 65 12.43 7.78 -11.00
C LYS A 65 12.94 8.99 -10.23
N ILE A 66 13.18 8.82 -8.94
CA ILE A 66 13.78 9.88 -8.11
C ILE A 66 15.13 10.32 -8.71
N GLU A 67 16.04 9.37 -8.99
CA GLU A 67 17.39 9.65 -9.52
C GLU A 67 17.38 10.30 -10.91
N SER A 68 16.33 10.09 -11.71
CA SER A 68 16.19 10.73 -13.02
C SER A 68 15.98 12.24 -12.93
N GLY A 69 15.58 12.75 -11.76
CA GLY A 69 15.21 14.14 -11.54
C GLY A 69 13.76 14.48 -11.86
N GLU A 70 13.01 13.55 -12.48
CA GLU A 70 11.58 13.71 -12.73
C GLU A 70 10.79 13.90 -11.42
N PRO A 71 9.85 14.86 -11.35
CA PRO A 71 8.98 15.03 -10.19
C PRO A 71 8.28 13.71 -9.84
N THR A 72 8.53 13.22 -8.63
CA THR A 72 8.11 11.89 -8.19
C THR A 72 7.48 11.99 -6.80
N THR A 73 6.19 11.66 -6.70
CA THR A 73 5.50 11.57 -5.40
C THR A 73 5.42 10.12 -4.96
N VAL A 74 5.94 9.82 -3.76
CA VAL A 74 5.96 8.47 -3.18
C VAL A 74 5.16 8.45 -1.89
N TYR A 75 4.26 7.47 -1.77
CA TYR A 75 3.50 7.19 -0.57
C TYR A 75 3.98 5.89 0.06
N TYR A 76 4.62 6.02 1.21
CA TYR A 76 5.09 4.91 2.03
C TYR A 76 3.98 4.47 2.98
N PHE A 77 3.56 3.22 2.89
CA PHE A 77 2.47 2.66 3.68
C PHE A 77 2.78 1.24 4.15
N SER A 78 2.00 0.73 5.08
CA SER A 78 1.98 -0.69 5.45
C SER A 78 0.53 -1.13 5.66
N PRO A 79 0.14 -2.34 5.19
CA PRO A 79 -1.20 -2.88 5.42
C PRO A 79 -1.50 -3.15 6.90
N ASP A 80 -0.47 -3.33 7.73
CA ASP A 80 -0.61 -3.56 9.18
C ASP A 80 -0.72 -2.25 9.99
N CYS A 81 -0.72 -1.09 9.32
CA CYS A 81 -0.80 0.22 9.96
C CYS A 81 -2.21 0.80 9.86
N GLN A 82 -2.92 0.90 11.00
CA GLN A 82 -4.26 1.48 11.05
C GLN A 82 -4.35 2.91 10.47
N TYR A 83 -3.30 3.72 10.65
CA TYR A 83 -3.25 5.09 10.13
C TYR A 83 -3.08 5.11 8.61
N CYS A 84 -2.34 4.16 8.03
CA CYS A 84 -2.29 3.97 6.59
C CYS A 84 -3.67 3.57 6.05
N MET A 85 -4.33 2.61 6.71
CA MET A 85 -5.66 2.15 6.30
C MET A 85 -6.73 3.25 6.39
N GLU A 86 -6.58 4.20 7.30
CA GLU A 86 -7.45 5.38 7.39
C GLU A 86 -7.16 6.42 6.30
N MET A 87 -5.88 6.73 6.05
CA MET A 87 -5.49 7.82 5.17
C MET A 87 -5.60 7.45 3.68
N THR A 88 -5.25 6.22 3.30
CA THR A 88 -5.15 5.81 1.88
C THR A 88 -6.47 6.00 1.10
N PRO A 89 -7.65 5.64 1.64
CA PRO A 89 -8.94 5.87 0.97
C PRO A 89 -9.33 7.34 0.79
N ARG A 90 -8.63 8.27 1.44
CA ARG A 90 -8.79 9.72 1.23
C ARG A 90 -7.73 10.26 0.26
N LEU A 91 -6.48 9.84 0.46
CA LEU A 91 -5.33 10.24 -0.35
C LEU A 91 -5.50 9.90 -1.83
N MET A 92 -5.82 8.65 -2.14
CA MET A 92 -5.82 8.17 -3.53
C MET A 92 -6.90 8.83 -4.39
N PRO A 93 -8.15 9.01 -3.93
CA PRO A 93 -9.15 9.77 -4.68
C PRO A 93 -8.78 11.24 -4.89
N ILE A 94 -8.17 11.91 -3.90
CA ILE A 94 -7.72 13.31 -4.05
C ILE A 94 -6.65 13.41 -5.13
N ALA A 95 -5.67 12.51 -5.12
CA ALA A 95 -4.63 12.45 -6.14
C ALA A 95 -5.19 12.17 -7.54
N GLU A 96 -6.14 11.23 -7.65
CA GLU A 96 -6.79 10.88 -8.93
C GLU A 96 -7.60 12.05 -9.51
N GLN A 97 -8.35 12.78 -8.67
CA GLN A 97 -9.09 13.98 -9.10
C GLN A 97 -8.19 15.09 -9.63
N ARG A 98 -6.94 15.14 -9.14
CA ARG A 98 -5.91 16.10 -9.53
C ARG A 98 -4.98 15.58 -10.62
N ASN A 99 -5.19 14.37 -11.11
CA ASN A 99 -4.32 13.71 -12.08
C ASN A 99 -2.85 13.60 -11.60
N ILE A 100 -2.65 13.46 -10.29
CA ILE A 100 -1.34 13.27 -9.67
C ILE A 100 -1.08 11.77 -9.58
N HIS A 101 0.04 11.34 -10.16
CA HIS A 101 0.51 9.98 -9.97
C HIS A 101 1.25 9.85 -8.65
N ILE A 102 0.87 8.84 -7.85
CA ILE A 102 1.54 8.50 -6.58
C ILE A 102 2.05 7.07 -6.70
N TYR A 103 3.35 6.90 -6.52
CA TYR A 103 3.98 5.60 -6.36
C TYR A 103 3.76 5.09 -4.94
N GLN A 104 3.16 3.91 -4.78
CA GLN A 104 2.89 3.32 -3.48
C GLN A 104 4.01 2.35 -3.10
N TYR A 105 4.73 2.66 -2.02
CA TYR A 105 5.82 1.85 -1.46
C TYR A 105 5.31 1.08 -0.24
N ASN A 106 5.19 -0.24 -0.35
CA ASN A 106 4.76 -1.09 0.77
C ASN A 106 5.93 -1.39 1.69
N MET A 107 5.99 -0.70 2.83
CA MET A 107 7.01 -0.87 3.85
C MET A 107 7.01 -2.28 4.46
N LEU A 108 5.87 -2.98 4.51
CA LEU A 108 5.85 -4.34 5.07
C LEU A 108 6.69 -5.31 4.23
N GLU A 109 6.62 -5.18 2.91
CA GLU A 109 7.34 -6.08 1.98
C GLU A 109 8.73 -5.57 1.62
N PHE A 110 8.92 -4.25 1.60
CA PHE A 110 10.10 -3.63 0.99
C PHE A 110 11.02 -2.91 1.97
N GLN A 111 10.75 -2.88 3.28
CA GLN A 111 11.56 -2.12 4.25
C GLN A 111 13.06 -2.41 4.17
N SER A 112 13.47 -3.65 3.92
CA SER A 112 14.89 -4.03 3.80
C SER A 112 15.59 -3.45 2.56
N GLN A 113 14.82 -3.00 1.57
CA GLN A 113 15.30 -2.42 0.31
C GLN A 113 15.27 -0.88 0.32
N LEU A 114 14.71 -0.27 1.36
CA LEU A 114 14.68 1.19 1.50
C LEU A 114 16.10 1.72 1.63
N LYS A 115 16.45 2.69 0.77
CA LYS A 115 17.77 3.33 0.86
C LYS A 115 17.83 4.26 2.07
N PRO A 116 18.92 4.23 2.87
CA PRO A 116 19.05 5.06 4.07
C PRO A 116 18.92 6.56 3.82
N GLU A 117 19.34 7.06 2.65
CA GLU A 117 19.29 8.47 2.30
C GLU A 117 17.88 9.06 2.21
N TYR A 118 16.83 8.23 2.04
CA TYR A 118 15.45 8.72 2.02
C TYR A 118 14.86 8.92 3.43
N ASP A 119 15.53 8.41 4.48
CA ASP A 119 15.18 8.61 5.89
C ASP A 119 13.68 8.44 6.22
N VAL A 120 13.02 7.43 5.62
CA VAL A 120 11.62 7.11 5.92
C VAL A 120 11.56 6.16 7.11
N THR A 121 11.37 6.74 8.29
CA THR A 121 11.37 6.02 9.58
C THR A 121 9.98 5.78 10.16
N GLY A 122 8.93 6.31 9.53
CA GLY A 122 7.54 6.12 9.95
C GLY A 122 6.56 6.20 8.78
N TRP A 123 5.41 5.55 8.93
CA TRP A 123 4.34 5.52 7.92
C TRP A 123 2.95 5.68 8.58
N PRO A 124 1.96 6.25 7.88
CA PRO A 124 2.02 6.72 6.48
C PRO A 124 2.96 7.91 6.31
N ALA A 125 3.68 7.95 5.18
CA ALA A 125 4.47 9.11 4.78
C ALA A 125 4.26 9.39 3.31
N LEU A 126 3.97 10.64 2.97
CA LEU A 126 3.84 11.11 1.60
C LEU A 126 4.99 12.08 1.35
N VAL A 127 5.83 11.78 0.36
CA VAL A 127 7.06 12.51 0.07
C VAL A 127 7.07 12.92 -1.39
N HIS A 128 7.46 14.16 -1.67
CA HIS A 128 7.66 14.65 -3.02
C HIS A 128 9.15 14.85 -3.29
N TYR A 129 9.61 14.28 -4.39
CA TYR A 129 10.98 14.37 -4.88
C TYR A 129 11.04 15.10 -6.21
N LYS A 130 12.09 15.89 -6.42
CA LYS A 130 12.40 16.59 -7.67
C LYS A 130 13.91 16.80 -7.75
N ASP A 131 14.48 16.72 -8.95
CA ASP A 131 15.94 16.83 -9.17
C ASP A 131 16.76 15.85 -8.29
N GLY A 132 16.20 14.68 -8.01
CA GLY A 132 16.82 13.67 -7.14
C GLY A 132 16.83 14.00 -5.65
N GLN A 133 16.17 15.08 -5.24
CA GLN A 133 16.13 15.56 -3.86
C GLN A 133 14.71 15.62 -3.34
N GLU A 134 14.56 15.42 -2.03
CA GLU A 134 13.30 15.65 -1.36
C GLU A 134 12.98 17.14 -1.30
N GLN A 135 11.78 17.50 -1.74
CA GLN A 135 11.25 18.86 -1.67
C GLN A 135 10.38 19.06 -0.42
N GLY A 136 9.67 18.01 0.00
CA GLY A 136 8.92 18.03 1.24
C GLY A 136 8.22 16.70 1.54
N ARG A 137 7.76 16.56 2.78
CA ARG A 137 7.05 15.39 3.28
C ARG A 137 5.99 15.74 4.30
N ILE A 138 4.96 14.89 4.37
CA ILE A 138 4.05 14.79 5.52
C ILE A 138 4.11 13.37 6.08
N VAL A 139 4.14 13.25 7.41
CA VAL A 139 4.20 11.97 8.12
C VAL A 139 3.01 11.85 9.07
N GLY A 140 2.43 10.65 9.16
CA GLY A 140 1.21 10.36 9.90
C GLY A 140 -0.05 10.54 9.07
N ALA A 141 -1.19 10.10 9.62
CA ALA A 141 -2.48 10.30 8.97
C ALA A 141 -2.88 11.77 9.07
N HIS A 142 -3.20 12.36 7.92
CA HIS A 142 -3.59 13.76 7.80
C HIS A 142 -5.03 13.91 7.27
N PRO A 143 -5.72 15.00 7.63
CA PRO A 143 -7.03 15.35 7.07
C PRO A 143 -6.91 15.83 5.61
N ASN A 144 -8.04 15.87 4.89
CA ASN A 144 -8.07 16.18 3.46
C ASN A 144 -7.45 17.53 3.10
N ASP A 145 -7.71 18.56 3.91
CA ASP A 145 -7.17 19.91 3.71
C ASP A 145 -5.64 19.96 3.74
N GLN A 146 -5.01 19.14 4.60
CA GLN A 146 -3.55 19.03 4.64
C GLN A 146 -2.98 18.18 3.49
N ILE A 147 -3.68 17.13 3.07
CA ILE A 147 -3.32 16.37 1.87
C ILE A 147 -3.38 17.27 0.62
N GLU A 148 -4.44 18.06 0.50
CA GLU A 148 -4.60 19.03 -0.58
C GLU A 148 -3.55 20.14 -0.52
N ALA A 149 -3.23 20.65 0.68
CA ALA A 149 -2.18 21.63 0.86
C ALA A 149 -0.81 21.10 0.41
N PHE A 150 -0.49 19.83 0.73
CA PHE A 150 0.73 19.18 0.25
C PHE A 150 0.80 19.14 -1.28
N PHE A 151 -0.29 18.79 -1.97
CA PHE A 151 -0.29 18.81 -3.43
C PHE A 151 -0.18 20.23 -3.99
N ASN A 152 -0.87 21.21 -3.39
CA ASN A 152 -0.81 22.61 -3.82
C ASN A 152 0.62 23.18 -3.75
N GLU A 153 1.44 22.72 -2.79
CA GLU A 153 2.84 23.16 -2.63
C GLU A 153 3.72 22.76 -3.82
N PHE A 154 3.42 21.62 -4.45
CA PHE A 154 4.27 21.03 -5.51
C PHE A 154 3.59 20.94 -6.89
N GLU A 155 2.29 21.22 -7.02
CA GLU A 155 1.56 21.26 -8.31
C GLU A 155 1.98 22.45 -9.20
N SER A 156 2.66 23.47 -8.66
CA SER A 156 2.93 24.72 -9.36
C SER A 156 4.32 24.83 -10.03
N GLU A 157 5.10 23.75 -10.12
CA GLU A 157 6.48 23.82 -10.65
C GLU A 157 6.77 22.94 -11.87
#